data_AF-A0A520HGW9-F1
#
_entry.id   AF-A0A520HGW9-F1
#
_cell.length_a   1.000
_cell.length_b   1.000
_cell.length_c   1.000
_cell.angle_alpha   90.00
_cell.angle_beta   90.00
_cell.angle_gamma   90.00
#
_symmetry.space_group_name_H-M   'P 1'
#
loop_
_entity.id
_entity.type
_entity.pdbx_description
1 polymer ?
#
loop_
_entity_poly.entity_id
_entity_poly.type
_entity_poly.pdbx_seq_one_letter_code
_entity_poly.pdbx_strand_id
1 'polypeptide(L)'
;MFLDDPSLNFFRIETYAHGNISFVDGLGCNTGYFKLDNLLQTGSTIAHEYGHTIGLPHPDILDVRGSGIPGIMYPRGTIVDAPFQYNPSAQAGDSTNGGTMHPRFRQVLAEDIQLLKLHRVSFRDNKGTIGEFSSMWHPDHGEE
;
A
#
# COMPACT_ATOMS: atom_id res chain seq x y z
N MET A 1 -9.66 22.41 12.64
CA MET A 1 -9.41 22.71 11.22
C MET A 1 -9.43 21.36 10.53
N PHE A 2 -10.38 21.11 9.63
CA PHE A 2 -10.38 19.88 8.86
C PHE A 2 -9.32 19.98 7.76
N LEU A 3 -8.68 18.87 7.48
CA LEU A 3 -7.70 18.78 6.42
C LEU A 3 -8.40 18.31 5.14
N ASP A 4 -8.85 19.27 4.34
CA ASP A 4 -9.67 19.06 3.13
C ASP A 4 -8.96 19.52 1.84
N ASP A 5 -7.66 19.79 1.90
CA ASP A 5 -6.85 20.05 0.70
C ASP A 5 -6.38 18.72 0.08
N PRO A 6 -6.86 18.34 -1.12
CA PRO A 6 -6.52 17.06 -1.75
C PRO A 6 -5.06 16.96 -2.21
N SER A 7 -4.31 18.07 -2.16
CA SER A 7 -2.88 18.06 -2.45
C SER A 7 -2.03 17.68 -1.23
N LEU A 8 -2.63 17.60 -0.04
CA LEU A 8 -1.91 17.36 1.21
C LEU A 8 -2.20 15.97 1.78
N ASN A 9 -1.12 15.25 2.09
CA ASN A 9 -1.13 13.92 2.68
C ASN A 9 -0.19 13.91 3.89
N PHE A 10 -0.65 13.38 5.01
CA PHE A 10 0.10 13.43 6.28
C PHE A 10 0.29 12.04 6.84
N PHE A 11 1.54 11.62 6.85
CA PHE A 11 1.91 10.32 7.38
C PHE A 11 2.88 10.50 8.53
N ARG A 12 2.57 9.87 9.66
CA ARG A 12 3.52 9.76 10.77
C ARG A 12 4.54 8.68 10.42
N ILE A 13 5.82 8.95 10.63
CA ILE A 13 6.90 7.98 10.39
C ILE A 13 7.56 7.67 11.72
N GLU A 14 7.59 6.39 12.13
CA GLU A 14 8.32 5.98 13.33
C GLU A 14 9.07 4.66 13.17
N THR A 15 9.96 4.41 14.11
CA THR A 15 10.76 3.18 14.20
C THR A 15 9.96 2.00 14.77
N TYR A 16 8.92 2.27 15.55
CA TYR A 16 8.09 1.27 16.20
C TYR A 16 6.61 1.48 15.87
N ALA A 17 5.95 0.43 15.37
CA ALA A 17 4.52 0.42 15.12
C ALA A 17 3.91 -0.89 15.62
N HIS A 18 2.83 -0.83 16.40
CA HIS A 18 2.03 -2.00 16.74
C HIS A 18 1.63 -2.77 15.46
N GLY A 19 1.87 -4.07 15.44
CA GLY A 19 1.64 -4.91 14.25
C GLY A 19 2.73 -4.85 13.18
N ASN A 20 3.77 -4.01 13.34
CA ASN A 20 4.93 -3.91 12.43
C ASN A 20 4.60 -3.51 10.97
N ILE A 21 3.48 -2.82 10.73
CA ILE A 21 3.00 -2.50 9.38
C ILE A 21 2.88 -1.00 9.15
N SER A 22 3.11 -0.58 7.91
CA SER A 22 2.64 0.72 7.40
C SER A 22 1.17 0.58 6.99
N PHE A 23 0.40 1.65 7.10
CA PHE A 23 -1.02 1.65 6.74
C PHE A 23 -1.53 3.05 6.41
N VAL A 24 -2.63 3.09 5.67
CA VAL A 24 -3.52 4.26 5.56
C VAL A 24 -4.73 4.02 6.47
N ASP A 25 -5.30 5.08 7.05
CA ASP A 25 -6.44 5.01 7.97
C ASP A 25 -7.72 4.42 7.38
N GLY A 26 -7.78 4.35 6.06
CA GLY A 26 -8.90 3.84 5.30
C GLY A 26 -8.65 4.00 3.82
N LEU A 27 -9.51 3.37 3.02
CA LEU A 27 -9.46 3.54 1.58
C LEU A 27 -9.85 4.98 1.22
N GLY A 28 -9.03 5.66 0.44
CA GLY A 28 -9.22 7.06 0.10
C GLY A 28 -8.63 8.03 1.12
N CYS A 29 -8.26 7.60 2.33
CA CYS A 29 -7.79 8.52 3.37
C CYS A 29 -6.42 9.13 3.04
N ASN A 30 -6.22 10.40 3.44
CA ASN A 30 -4.97 11.16 3.24
C ASN A 30 -4.11 11.25 4.51
N THR A 31 -4.44 10.45 5.52
CA THR A 31 -3.65 10.25 6.73
C THR A 31 -3.33 8.78 6.96
N GLY A 32 -2.22 8.55 7.65
CA GLY A 32 -1.80 7.20 7.99
C GLY A 32 -0.42 7.18 8.65
N TYR A 33 0.19 6.01 8.57
CA TYR A 33 1.36 5.68 9.34
C TYR A 33 2.35 4.87 8.51
N PHE A 34 3.63 5.22 8.61
CA PHE A 34 4.73 4.45 8.03
C PHE A 34 5.69 3.94 9.08
N LYS A 35 5.96 2.63 9.06
CA LYS A 35 7.09 2.07 9.78
C LYS A 35 8.38 2.34 8.99
N LEU A 36 9.35 3.01 9.60
CA LEU A 36 10.61 3.43 8.96
C LEU A 36 11.34 2.27 8.27
N ASP A 37 11.45 1.10 8.92
CA ASP A 37 12.11 -0.07 8.34
C ASP A 37 11.45 -0.52 7.02
N ASN A 38 10.11 -0.42 6.92
CA ASN A 38 9.38 -0.81 5.72
C ASN A 38 9.60 0.17 4.56
N LEU A 39 9.77 1.46 4.88
CA LEU A 39 10.12 2.50 3.91
C LEU A 39 11.56 2.32 3.40
N LEU A 40 12.50 2.06 4.31
CA LEU A 40 13.92 1.88 3.96
C LEU A 40 14.17 0.60 3.15
N GLN A 41 13.29 -0.40 3.25
CA GLN A 41 13.41 -1.64 2.49
C GLN A 41 13.20 -1.43 0.97
N THR A 42 12.20 -0.63 0.58
CA THR A 42 11.85 -0.40 -0.83
C THR A 42 10.83 0.73 -0.99
N GLY A 43 10.92 1.47 -2.09
CA GLY A 43 9.93 2.49 -2.47
C GLY A 43 8.55 1.93 -2.82
N SER A 44 8.41 0.62 -3.04
CA SER A 44 7.09 0.02 -3.34
C SER A 44 6.15 0.01 -2.13
N THR A 45 6.68 0.13 -0.90
CA THR A 45 5.84 0.24 0.31
C THR A 45 5.06 1.55 0.29
N ILE A 46 5.73 2.69 0.10
CA ILE A 46 5.05 3.99 0.06
C ILE A 46 4.11 4.08 -1.14
N ALA A 47 4.48 3.52 -2.29
CA ALA A 47 3.60 3.49 -3.45
C ALA A 47 2.33 2.65 -3.21
N HIS A 48 2.43 1.55 -2.45
CA HIS A 48 1.29 0.72 -2.07
C HIS A 48 0.33 1.46 -1.13
N GLU A 49 0.85 2.10 -0.07
CA GLU A 49 0.01 2.89 0.83
C GLU A 49 -0.60 4.09 0.10
N TYR A 50 0.17 4.78 -0.75
CA TYR A 50 -0.37 5.85 -1.57
C TYR A 50 -1.48 5.36 -2.52
N GLY A 51 -1.39 4.13 -3.01
CA GLY A 51 -2.47 3.45 -3.72
C GLY A 51 -3.78 3.39 -2.91
N HIS A 52 -3.70 3.06 -1.63
CA HIS A 52 -4.86 3.12 -0.73
C HIS A 52 -5.39 4.55 -0.56
N THR A 53 -4.51 5.55 -0.43
CA THR A 53 -4.90 6.97 -0.38
C THR A 53 -5.70 7.41 -1.61
N ILE A 54 -5.37 6.89 -2.80
CA ILE A 54 -6.12 7.19 -4.03
C ILE A 54 -7.23 6.18 -4.33
N GLY A 55 -7.63 5.39 -3.34
CA GLY A 55 -8.82 4.55 -3.42
C GLY A 55 -8.63 3.16 -4.01
N LEU A 56 -7.39 2.66 -4.15
CA LEU A 56 -7.14 1.29 -4.58
C LEU A 56 -7.18 0.31 -3.39
N PRO A 57 -8.05 -0.70 -3.38
CA PRO A 57 -8.05 -1.73 -2.35
C PRO A 57 -6.98 -2.80 -2.62
N HIS A 58 -6.72 -3.68 -1.65
CA HIS A 58 -6.05 -4.94 -1.95
C HIS A 58 -6.91 -5.81 -2.89
N PRO A 59 -6.31 -6.61 -3.79
CA PRO A 59 -7.02 -7.64 -4.53
C PRO A 59 -7.56 -8.75 -3.61
N ASP A 60 -8.69 -9.36 -3.99
CA ASP A 60 -9.30 -10.46 -3.22
C ASP A 60 -8.58 -11.80 -3.40
N ILE A 61 -8.00 -12.04 -4.59
CA ILE A 61 -7.28 -13.28 -4.91
C ILE A 61 -5.83 -13.10 -4.54
N LEU A 62 -5.35 -13.81 -3.51
CA LEU A 62 -3.99 -13.65 -2.97
C LEU A 62 -3.03 -14.78 -3.33
N ASP A 63 -3.46 -15.79 -4.08
CA ASP A 63 -2.54 -16.75 -4.73
C ASP A 63 -2.49 -16.46 -6.22
N VAL A 64 -1.34 -15.97 -6.66
CA VAL A 64 -1.13 -15.46 -8.03
C VAL A 64 0.11 -16.07 -8.68
N ARG A 65 0.49 -17.27 -8.24
CA ARG A 65 1.54 -18.06 -8.91
C ARG A 65 1.20 -18.28 -10.39
N GLY A 66 2.19 -18.15 -11.25
CA GLY A 66 2.03 -18.22 -12.71
C GLY A 66 1.52 -16.93 -13.38
N SER A 67 1.16 -15.90 -12.60
CA SER A 67 0.66 -14.62 -13.13
C SER A 67 1.77 -13.61 -13.42
N GLY A 68 3.03 -13.94 -13.11
CA GLY A 68 4.18 -13.06 -13.33
C GLY A 68 4.41 -12.07 -12.18
N ILE A 69 4.80 -10.84 -12.52
CA ILE A 69 5.16 -9.81 -11.54
C ILE A 69 3.91 -9.37 -10.77
N PRO A 70 3.94 -9.32 -9.42
CA PRO A 70 2.79 -8.87 -8.65
C PRO A 70 2.54 -7.36 -8.83
N GLY A 71 1.28 -6.97 -8.98
CA GLY A 71 0.84 -5.58 -8.99
C GLY A 71 1.09 -4.83 -7.67
N ILE A 72 1.00 -3.51 -7.70
CA ILE A 72 1.43 -2.66 -6.57
C ILE A 72 0.55 -2.85 -5.35
N MET A 73 -0.70 -3.24 -5.54
CA MET A 73 -1.70 -3.37 -4.47
C MET A 73 -1.73 -4.75 -3.80
N TYR A 74 -0.91 -5.72 -4.21
CA TYR A 74 -0.87 -7.01 -3.51
C TYR A 74 -0.24 -6.86 -2.11
N PRO A 75 -0.87 -7.34 -1.02
CA PRO A 75 -0.28 -7.28 0.33
C PRO A 75 0.90 -8.25 0.51
N ARG A 76 1.71 -8.09 1.56
CA ARG A 76 2.91 -8.93 1.85
C ARG A 76 2.59 -10.42 2.02
N GLY A 77 1.34 -10.76 2.36
CA GLY A 77 0.85 -12.14 2.51
C GLY A 77 0.53 -12.86 1.20
N THR A 78 0.66 -12.19 0.05
CA THR A 78 0.36 -12.78 -1.26
C THR A 78 1.31 -13.95 -1.57
N ILE A 79 0.74 -15.04 -2.09
CA ILE A 79 1.47 -16.21 -2.58
C ILE A 79 1.84 -15.96 -4.05
N VAL A 80 3.12 -16.04 -4.35
CA VAL A 80 3.72 -15.71 -5.66
C VAL A 80 4.71 -16.79 -6.08
N ASP A 81 5.18 -16.74 -7.32
CA ASP A 81 6.24 -17.63 -7.76
C ASP A 81 7.52 -17.41 -6.95
N ALA A 82 8.29 -18.49 -6.75
CA ALA A 82 9.50 -18.51 -5.92
C ALA A 82 10.46 -17.31 -6.13
N PRO A 83 10.75 -16.84 -7.37
CA PRO A 83 11.63 -15.69 -7.58
C PRO A 83 11.15 -14.38 -6.94
N PHE A 84 9.85 -14.26 -6.63
CA PHE A 84 9.23 -13.08 -6.05
C PHE A 84 8.99 -13.19 -4.54
N GLN A 85 9.34 -14.32 -3.91
CA GLN A 85 9.24 -14.52 -2.47
C GLN A 85 10.37 -13.78 -1.71
N TYR A 86 10.23 -13.58 -0.39
CA TYR A 86 11.37 -13.15 0.44
C TYR A 86 12.50 -14.17 0.42
N ASN A 87 12.14 -15.45 0.40
CA ASN A 87 13.05 -16.59 0.28
C ASN A 87 12.58 -17.48 -0.88
N PRO A 88 13.27 -17.49 -2.03
CA PRO A 88 12.90 -18.34 -3.17
C PRO A 88 12.97 -19.84 -2.89
N SER A 89 13.69 -20.27 -1.85
CA SER A 89 13.79 -21.68 -1.45
C SER A 89 12.71 -22.10 -0.44
N ALA A 90 11.91 -21.16 0.08
CA ALA A 90 10.83 -21.47 1.02
C ALA A 90 9.60 -22.03 0.29
N GLN A 91 8.83 -22.86 1.01
CA GLN A 91 7.53 -23.30 0.52
C GLN A 91 6.58 -22.10 0.37
N ALA A 92 5.90 -22.01 -0.77
CA ALA A 92 4.90 -20.98 -1.02
C ALA A 92 3.85 -20.90 0.10
N GLY A 93 3.62 -19.70 0.63
CA GLY A 93 2.71 -19.43 1.74
C GLY A 93 3.31 -19.60 3.15
N ASP A 94 4.53 -20.13 3.28
CA ASP A 94 5.23 -20.20 4.56
C ASP A 94 5.78 -18.82 4.96
N SER A 95 4.94 -18.01 5.59
CA SER A 95 5.30 -16.66 6.03
C SER A 95 6.46 -16.62 7.03
N THR A 96 6.66 -17.70 7.80
CA THR A 96 7.74 -17.78 8.79
C THR A 96 9.12 -17.97 8.16
N ASN A 97 9.19 -18.62 7.00
CA ASN A 97 10.44 -18.84 6.26
C ASN A 97 10.58 -17.94 5.03
N GLY A 98 9.66 -16.98 4.84
CA GLY A 98 9.72 -16.02 3.73
C GLY A 98 9.11 -16.52 2.42
N GLY A 99 8.20 -17.48 2.48
CA GLY A 99 7.45 -18.06 1.35
C GLY A 99 6.32 -17.19 0.80
N THR A 100 6.22 -15.92 1.22
CA THR A 100 5.26 -14.95 0.68
C THR A 100 6.00 -13.84 -0.08
N MET A 101 5.24 -13.05 -0.82
CA MET A 101 5.76 -12.02 -1.72
C MET A 101 6.63 -10.98 -1.01
N HIS A 102 7.81 -10.75 -1.56
CA HIS A 102 8.68 -9.64 -1.17
C HIS A 102 8.26 -8.35 -1.90
N PRO A 103 7.94 -7.25 -1.18
CA PRO A 103 7.39 -6.05 -1.79
C PRO A 103 8.26 -5.39 -2.86
N ARG A 104 9.59 -5.56 -2.79
CA ARG A 104 10.52 -4.98 -3.76
C ARG A 104 10.24 -5.37 -5.21
N PHE A 105 9.50 -6.47 -5.41
CA PHE A 105 9.15 -6.97 -6.74
C PHE A 105 7.82 -6.44 -7.26
N ARG A 106 7.03 -5.75 -6.43
CA ARG A 106 5.79 -5.12 -6.87
C ARG A 106 6.06 -4.06 -7.93
N GLN A 107 5.15 -3.95 -8.88
CA GLN A 107 5.16 -2.87 -9.88
C GLN A 107 3.76 -2.29 -10.05
N VAL A 108 3.67 -1.02 -10.43
CA VAL A 108 2.40 -0.44 -10.89
C VAL A 108 2.11 -1.03 -12.27
N LEU A 109 1.02 -1.79 -12.38
CA LEU A 109 0.60 -2.40 -13.63
C LEU A 109 -0.57 -1.63 -14.25
N ALA A 110 -0.90 -1.96 -15.51
CA ALA A 110 -2.01 -1.31 -16.22
C ALA A 110 -3.35 -1.55 -15.52
N GLU A 111 -3.52 -2.73 -14.89
CA GLU A 111 -4.70 -3.11 -14.13
C GLU A 111 -4.89 -2.20 -12.91
N ASP A 112 -3.82 -1.85 -12.20
CA ASP A 112 -3.85 -0.92 -11.06
C ASP A 112 -4.38 0.46 -11.51
N ILE A 113 -3.94 0.94 -12.67
CA ILE A 113 -4.38 2.22 -13.26
C ILE A 113 -5.85 2.15 -13.69
N GLN A 114 -6.28 1.02 -14.26
CA GLN A 114 -7.68 0.83 -14.68
C GLN A 114 -8.63 0.83 -13.47
N LEU A 115 -8.20 0.28 -12.32
CA LEU A 115 -8.98 0.24 -11.09
C LEU A 115 -9.26 1.62 -10.50
N LEU A 116 -8.41 2.62 -10.78
CA LEU A 116 -8.68 4.03 -10.42
C LEU A 116 -9.92 4.60 -11.11
N LYS A 117 -10.39 3.97 -12.21
CA LYS A 117 -11.57 4.39 -12.97
C LYS A 117 -11.55 5.88 -13.32
N LEU A 118 -10.38 6.37 -13.77
CA LEU A 118 -10.14 7.80 -14.05
C LEU A 118 -11.17 8.46 -14.97
N HIS A 119 -11.81 7.67 -15.86
CA HIS A 119 -12.92 8.12 -16.72
C HIS A 119 -14.17 8.59 -15.95
N ARG A 120 -14.25 8.33 -14.64
CA ARG A 120 -15.35 8.76 -13.75
C ARG A 120 -15.00 10.01 -12.94
N VAL A 121 -13.75 10.47 -13.01
CA VAL A 121 -13.29 11.64 -12.24
C VAL A 121 -13.85 12.90 -12.90
N SER A 122 -14.55 13.71 -12.10
CA SER A 122 -15.00 15.03 -12.53
C SER A 122 -13.84 16.01 -12.47
N PHE A 123 -13.67 16.81 -13.52
CA PHE A 123 -12.63 17.83 -13.59
C PHE A 123 -13.24 19.23 -13.42
N ARG A 124 -12.62 20.03 -12.56
CA ARG A 124 -12.88 21.47 -12.42
C ARG A 124 -11.56 22.20 -12.59
N ASP A 125 -11.54 23.19 -13.49
CA ASP A 125 -10.33 23.96 -13.80
C ASP A 125 -9.11 23.07 -14.17
N ASN A 126 -9.36 22.03 -14.97
CA ASN A 126 -8.38 21.00 -15.38
C ASN A 126 -7.78 20.18 -14.22
N LYS A 127 -8.41 20.19 -13.04
CA LYS A 127 -8.01 19.37 -11.89
C LYS A 127 -9.11 18.38 -11.53
N GLY A 128 -8.73 17.13 -11.31
CA GLY A 128 -9.60 16.08 -10.79
C GLY A 128 -9.06 15.62 -9.43
N THR A 129 -9.97 15.36 -8.48
CA THR A 129 -9.62 14.84 -7.15
C THR A 129 -9.94 13.35 -7.10
N ILE A 130 -9.03 12.58 -6.52
CA ILE A 130 -9.17 11.13 -6.29
C ILE A 130 -8.86 10.87 -4.82
N GLY A 131 -9.59 9.94 -4.21
CA GLY A 131 -9.52 9.68 -2.78
C GLY A 131 -10.58 10.46 -1.99
N GLU A 132 -10.45 10.40 -0.68
CA GLU A 132 -11.28 11.04 0.33
C GLU A 132 -10.38 11.79 1.33
N PHE A 133 -10.98 12.32 2.39
CA PHE A 133 -10.26 13.07 3.41
C PHE A 133 -10.40 12.40 4.76
N SER A 134 -9.27 12.25 5.44
CA SER A 134 -9.18 11.91 6.85
C SER A 134 -8.47 13.04 7.58
N SER A 135 -8.98 13.41 8.74
CA SER A 135 -8.38 14.45 9.59
C SER A 135 -7.94 13.83 10.92
N MET A 136 -7.30 12.65 10.84
CA MET A 136 -6.88 11.89 12.01
C MET A 136 -5.48 12.30 12.43
N TRP A 137 -5.31 12.49 13.73
CA TRP A 137 -4.00 12.69 14.35
C TRP A 137 -3.53 11.36 14.93
N HIS A 138 -2.26 11.02 14.66
CA HIS A 138 -1.64 9.81 15.17
C HIS A 138 -0.79 10.12 16.41
N PRO A 139 -1.14 9.62 17.60
CA PRO A 139 -0.25 9.63 18.76
C PRO A 139 1.01 8.80 18.51
N ASP A 140 1.98 8.90 19.42
CA ASP A 140 3.14 8.03 19.41
C ASP A 140 2.69 6.60 19.75
N HIS A 141 3.02 5.63 18.90
CA HIS A 141 2.68 4.22 19.19
C HIS A 141 3.46 3.69 20.40
N GLY A 142 4.54 4.35 20.84
CA GLY A 142 5.24 4.02 22.08
C GLY A 142 4.55 4.51 23.36
N GLU A 143 3.50 5.33 23.25
CA GLU A 143 2.73 5.88 24.38
C GLU A 143 1.33 5.23 24.56
N GLU A 144 0.97 4.26 23.71
CA GLU A 144 -0.25 3.41 23.81
C GLU A 144 0.02 2.06 24.51
#